data_AF-A0A2S8FSF0-F1
#
_entry.id   AF-A0A2S8FSF0-F1
#
_cell.length_a   1.000
_cell.length_b   1.000
_cell.length_c   1.000
_cell.angle_alpha   90.00
_cell.angle_beta   90.00
_cell.angle_gamma   90.00
#
_symmetry.space_group_name_H-M   'P 1'
#
loop_
_entity.id
_entity.type
_entity.pdbx_description
1 polymer ?
#
loop_
_entity_poly.entity_id
_entity_poly.type
_entity_poly.pdbx_seq_one_letter_code
_entity_poly.pdbx_strand_id
1 'polypeptide(L)'
;MSAPRWLILVCLACAACQPATTPTVDESPVEVPPAETTAPGDSAAQIFTRRILPIFQSKKPSSCTECHLSGVHLQDYIRPSQQATFANLVAAGLIDVEQPDESKILKFIQRTPPQSSLINQQVREQEYEAFHAWIVAAVAQPELLSAAADDQPIGPQLPVEVIRHARRDQVLASFVDNIWTEVGRCAACHSPDRNQKQVAEHGEQVSWIRLNDPQATLDHMLAADLINVADPEKSLLLQKPTLLVEHGGGQKVVVGDRTYKQFRRFIDDYARMTAGGYATADQIPPPADEVSVVTDIWLKLTDVPAEYDQQLLQVDLYPASGDGWSTERIATSDRLVAGPQKLWQHSLSLTASRGSEFAQQLAEQKLPPGKYLAKIYVDQTGKLQQDFTAQLDDSDLVGQVEINSRWPAGYGKMTKVQFRPLSKENAP
;
A
#
# COMPACT_ATOMS: atom_id res chain seq x y z
N MET A 1 -1.28 -36.54 65.12
CA MET A 1 -1.17 -36.97 63.71
C MET A 1 -0.77 -35.76 62.90
N SER A 2 0.47 -35.79 62.40
CA SER A 2 1.15 -34.68 61.74
C SER A 2 0.66 -34.49 60.31
N ALA A 3 0.38 -33.26 59.92
CA ALA A 3 0.28 -32.84 58.51
C ALA A 3 1.03 -31.50 58.37
N PRO A 4 1.91 -31.34 57.36
CA PRO A 4 2.74 -30.16 57.23
C PRO A 4 1.98 -29.01 56.56
N ARG A 5 2.10 -27.82 57.14
CA ARG A 5 1.72 -26.54 56.54
C ARG A 5 2.74 -26.17 55.46
N TRP A 6 2.29 -26.11 54.22
CA TRP A 6 3.01 -25.40 53.16
C TRP A 6 2.66 -23.91 53.25
N LEU A 7 3.62 -23.10 53.73
CA LEU A 7 3.59 -21.65 53.53
C LEU A 7 4.05 -21.37 52.10
N ILE A 8 3.16 -20.87 51.26
CA ILE A 8 3.54 -20.17 50.02
C ILE A 8 3.83 -18.73 50.44
N LEU A 9 5.11 -18.37 50.51
CA LEU A 9 5.57 -16.99 50.55
C LEU A 9 5.33 -16.38 49.16
N VAL A 10 4.37 -15.47 49.04
CA VAL A 10 4.29 -14.57 47.90
C VAL A 10 5.21 -13.39 48.20
N CYS A 11 6.40 -13.38 47.60
CA CYS A 11 7.25 -12.20 47.56
C CYS A 11 6.61 -11.15 46.66
N LEU A 12 5.96 -10.15 47.25
CA LEU A 12 5.70 -8.87 46.60
C LEU A 12 7.05 -8.14 46.45
N ALA A 13 7.67 -8.25 45.27
CA ALA A 13 8.72 -7.33 44.86
C ALA A 13 8.06 -6.13 44.16
N CYS A 14 7.92 -5.01 44.88
CA CYS A 14 7.61 -3.71 44.30
C CYS A 14 8.81 -3.24 43.46
N ALA A 15 8.81 -3.55 42.17
CA ALA A 15 9.63 -2.84 41.21
C ALA A 15 8.87 -1.56 40.82
N ALA A 16 9.34 -0.42 41.32
CA ALA A 16 8.88 0.88 40.85
C ALA A 16 9.27 1.03 39.37
N CYS A 17 8.29 0.92 38.47
CA CYS A 17 8.45 1.30 37.07
C CYS A 17 8.77 2.80 37.00
N GLN A 18 10.00 3.12 36.63
CA GLN A 18 10.35 4.44 36.14
C GLN A 18 9.50 4.74 34.89
N PRO A 19 9.00 5.97 34.70
CA PRO A 19 8.35 6.34 33.45
C PRO A 19 9.36 6.16 32.32
N ALA A 20 8.97 5.41 31.29
CA ALA A 20 9.73 5.26 30.06
C ALA A 20 9.96 6.66 29.49
N THR A 21 11.21 7.14 29.57
CA THR A 21 11.67 8.27 28.77
C THR A 21 11.45 7.92 27.31
N THR A 22 10.59 8.67 26.65
CA THR A 22 10.44 8.67 25.20
C THR A 22 11.82 8.70 24.56
N PRO A 23 12.15 7.80 23.63
CA PRO A 23 13.35 7.97 22.82
C PRO A 23 13.14 9.25 22.02
N THR A 24 13.88 10.30 22.40
CA THR A 24 14.08 11.45 21.52
C THR A 24 14.71 10.92 20.25
N VAL A 25 14.00 11.06 19.13
CA VAL A 25 14.59 10.87 17.80
C VAL A 25 15.76 11.82 17.75
N ASP A 26 16.97 11.25 17.69
CA ASP A 26 18.18 12.01 17.48
C ASP A 26 18.13 12.56 16.06
N GLU A 27 17.71 13.82 15.90
CA GLU A 27 17.81 14.59 14.65
C GLU A 27 19.26 14.99 14.32
N SER A 28 20.26 14.36 14.95
CA SER A 28 21.63 14.47 14.48
C SER A 28 21.68 14.07 13.00
N PRO A 29 22.20 14.93 12.11
CA PRO A 29 22.36 14.57 10.70
C PRO A 29 23.12 13.26 10.62
N VAL A 30 22.58 12.27 9.90
CA VAL A 30 23.40 11.15 9.44
C VAL A 30 24.47 11.78 8.56
N GLU A 31 25.66 11.95 9.14
CA GLU A 31 26.77 12.61 8.48
C GLU A 31 27.13 11.76 7.26
N VAL A 32 26.79 12.26 6.07
CA VAL A 32 27.32 11.70 4.83
C VAL A 32 28.80 12.05 4.85
N PRO A 33 29.72 11.07 4.95
CA PRO A 33 31.13 11.39 4.97
C PRO A 33 31.47 12.20 3.72
N PRO A 34 32.31 13.25 3.84
CA PRO A 34 32.64 14.10 2.71
C PRO A 34 33.18 13.24 1.57
N ALA A 35 32.63 13.45 0.37
CA ALA A 35 33.08 12.75 -0.81
C ALA A 35 34.57 13.01 -1.01
N GLU A 36 35.35 11.94 -1.19
CA GLU A 36 36.74 12.10 -1.61
C GLU A 36 36.77 12.76 -2.99
N THR A 37 37.35 13.95 -3.06
CA THR A 37 37.50 14.73 -4.29
C THR A 37 38.59 14.13 -5.17
N THR A 38 38.34 14.07 -6.48
CA THR A 38 39.35 13.69 -7.48
C THR A 38 40.46 14.73 -7.56
N ALA A 39 41.71 14.28 -7.44
CA ALA A 39 42.86 15.16 -7.62
C ALA A 39 43.17 15.30 -9.12
N PRO A 40 43.64 16.47 -9.58
CA PRO A 40 44.12 16.62 -10.95
C PRO A 40 45.23 15.59 -11.27
N GLY A 41 45.00 14.73 -12.26
CA GLY A 41 45.96 13.69 -12.67
C GLY A 41 45.72 12.29 -12.09
N ASP A 42 44.66 12.07 -11.30
CA ASP A 42 44.25 10.73 -10.90
C ASP A 42 43.95 9.84 -12.12
N SER A 43 44.53 8.66 -12.18
CA SER A 43 44.22 7.65 -13.19
C SER A 43 42.82 7.04 -12.97
N ALA A 44 42.18 6.54 -14.02
CA ALA A 44 40.88 5.87 -13.91
C ALA A 44 40.87 4.75 -12.86
N ALA A 45 41.97 4.01 -12.72
CA ALA A 45 42.15 2.96 -11.72
C ALA A 45 42.08 3.50 -10.29
N GLN A 46 42.71 4.64 -10.03
CA GLN A 46 42.70 5.31 -8.72
C GLN A 46 41.29 5.84 -8.42
N ILE A 47 40.62 6.47 -9.38
CA ILE A 47 39.25 6.96 -9.22
C ILE A 47 38.31 5.79 -8.94
N PHE A 48 38.40 4.70 -9.72
CA PHE A 48 37.58 3.51 -9.52
C PHE A 48 37.74 2.95 -8.10
N THR A 49 38.98 2.74 -7.67
CA THR A 49 39.27 2.15 -6.35
C THR A 49 38.78 3.03 -5.21
N ARG A 50 38.91 4.35 -5.33
CA ARG A 50 38.56 5.30 -4.27
C ARG A 50 37.10 5.70 -4.24
N ARG A 51 36.41 5.72 -5.38
CA ARG A 51 35.07 6.32 -5.51
C ARG A 51 34.00 5.36 -6.01
N ILE A 52 34.32 4.40 -6.89
CA ILE A 52 33.34 3.45 -7.45
C ILE A 52 33.26 2.18 -6.61
N LEU A 53 34.41 1.60 -6.28
CA LEU A 53 34.48 0.36 -5.51
C LEU A 53 33.81 0.45 -4.12
N PRO A 54 33.87 1.59 -3.39
CA PRO A 54 33.12 1.73 -2.15
C PRO A 54 31.61 1.69 -2.33
N ILE A 55 31.07 2.16 -3.47
CA ILE A 55 29.63 2.05 -3.79
C ILE A 55 29.26 0.58 -3.93
N PHE A 56 30.08 -0.20 -4.66
CA PHE A 56 29.88 -1.65 -4.81
C PHE A 56 29.89 -2.42 -3.49
N GLN A 57 30.73 -1.99 -2.54
CA GLN A 57 30.87 -2.63 -1.23
C GLN A 57 29.87 -2.10 -0.18
N SER A 58 29.17 -1.01 -0.50
CA SER A 58 28.27 -0.34 0.43
C SER A 58 27.04 -1.19 0.70
N LYS A 59 26.63 -1.21 1.98
CA LYS A 59 25.30 -1.70 2.39
C LYS A 59 24.28 -0.57 2.49
N LYS A 60 24.71 0.68 2.31
CA LYS A 60 23.82 1.85 2.37
C LYS A 60 22.97 1.92 1.09
N PRO A 61 21.74 2.41 1.18
CA PRO A 61 20.91 2.65 -0.01
C PRO A 61 21.61 3.63 -0.97
N SER A 62 21.55 3.32 -2.26
CA SER A 62 21.99 4.21 -3.35
C SER A 62 20.86 5.15 -3.79
N SER A 63 21.16 6.14 -4.63
CA SER A 63 20.11 7.01 -5.22
C SER A 63 18.99 6.24 -5.95
N CYS A 64 19.28 5.05 -6.47
CA CYS A 64 18.28 4.19 -7.13
C CYS A 64 17.09 3.80 -6.21
N THR A 65 17.28 3.73 -4.89
CA THR A 65 16.22 3.32 -3.95
C THR A 65 15.18 4.42 -3.70
N GLU A 66 15.40 5.62 -4.25
CA GLU A 66 14.43 6.70 -4.19
C GLU A 66 13.26 6.52 -5.15
N CYS A 67 13.44 5.70 -6.17
CA CYS A 67 12.39 5.37 -7.13
C CYS A 67 11.92 3.91 -7.00
N HIS A 68 12.76 3.02 -6.46
CA HIS A 68 12.50 1.60 -6.33
C HIS A 68 12.54 1.15 -4.86
N LEU A 69 11.49 0.49 -4.40
CA LEU A 69 11.45 -0.10 -3.04
C LEU A 69 12.40 -1.29 -2.91
N SER A 70 12.60 -2.03 -4.00
CA SER A 70 13.45 -3.22 -4.02
C SER A 70 13.96 -3.51 -5.42
N GLY A 71 15.04 -4.30 -5.51
CA GLY A 71 15.42 -4.98 -6.75
C GLY A 71 16.20 -4.14 -7.75
N VAL A 72 16.48 -2.87 -7.45
CA VAL A 72 17.34 -2.01 -8.27
C VAL A 72 18.29 -1.26 -7.36
N HIS A 73 19.57 -1.51 -7.52
CA HIS A 73 20.61 -0.81 -6.78
C HIS A 73 21.78 -0.40 -7.66
N LEU A 74 22.48 0.67 -7.29
CA LEU A 74 23.61 1.15 -8.07
C LEU A 74 24.77 0.14 -8.12
N GLN A 75 24.96 -0.65 -7.06
CA GLN A 75 25.97 -1.72 -7.03
C GLN A 75 25.77 -2.80 -8.09
N ASP A 76 24.54 -3.00 -8.59
CA ASP A 76 24.25 -3.99 -9.62
C ASP A 76 24.95 -3.62 -10.95
N TYR A 77 25.34 -2.36 -11.10
CA TYR A 77 26.06 -1.80 -12.24
C TYR A 77 27.58 -1.76 -12.05
N ILE A 78 28.11 -2.40 -11.00
CA ILE A 78 29.54 -2.40 -10.69
C ILE A 78 30.05 -3.84 -10.58
N ARG A 79 31.25 -4.09 -11.11
CA ARG A 79 31.99 -5.35 -10.97
C ARG A 79 33.21 -5.14 -10.06
N PRO A 80 33.86 -6.20 -9.54
CA PRO A 80 35.01 -6.06 -8.65
C PRO A 80 36.22 -5.31 -9.24
N SER A 81 36.32 -5.16 -10.57
CA SER A 81 37.41 -4.45 -11.25
C SER A 81 36.87 -3.38 -12.20
N GLN A 82 37.70 -2.35 -12.48
CA GLN A 82 37.36 -1.31 -13.45
C GLN A 82 37.21 -1.87 -14.86
N GLN A 83 38.04 -2.84 -15.25
CA GLN A 83 38.03 -3.43 -16.58
C GLN A 83 36.70 -4.13 -16.83
N ALA A 84 36.28 -4.97 -15.88
CA ALA A 84 35.01 -5.68 -15.97
C ALA A 84 33.82 -4.70 -15.89
N THR A 85 33.89 -3.68 -15.02
CA THR A 85 32.79 -2.70 -14.92
C THR A 85 32.65 -1.91 -16.21
N PHE A 86 33.75 -1.34 -16.72
CA PHE A 86 33.74 -0.51 -17.92
C PHE A 86 33.28 -1.30 -19.15
N ALA A 87 33.90 -2.46 -19.43
CA ALA A 87 33.59 -3.27 -20.59
C ALA A 87 32.12 -3.71 -20.61
N ASN A 88 31.58 -4.16 -19.47
CA ASN A 88 30.18 -4.56 -19.39
C ASN A 88 29.20 -3.38 -19.51
N LEU A 89 29.50 -2.22 -18.92
CA LEU A 89 28.67 -1.02 -19.07
C LEU A 89 28.66 -0.50 -20.51
N VAL A 90 29.79 -0.56 -21.22
CA VAL A 90 29.86 -0.22 -22.66
C VAL A 90 29.06 -1.24 -23.48
N ALA A 91 29.26 -2.55 -23.25
CA ALA A 91 28.53 -3.60 -23.96
C ALA A 91 27.01 -3.51 -23.76
N ALA A 92 26.56 -3.08 -22.58
CA ALA A 92 25.14 -2.84 -22.27
C ALA A 92 24.60 -1.50 -22.81
N GLY A 93 25.42 -0.68 -23.48
CA GLY A 93 25.03 0.65 -23.96
C GLY A 93 24.73 1.65 -22.84
N LEU A 94 25.34 1.47 -21.66
CA LEU A 94 25.19 2.35 -20.49
C LEU A 94 26.26 3.44 -20.41
N ILE A 95 27.45 3.17 -20.97
CA ILE A 95 28.50 4.17 -21.21
C ILE A 95 28.55 4.47 -22.70
N ASP A 96 28.57 5.76 -23.02
CA ASP A 96 28.85 6.26 -24.37
C ASP A 96 30.33 6.63 -24.44
N VAL A 97 31.11 5.91 -25.26
CA VAL A 97 32.56 6.13 -25.38
C VAL A 97 32.90 7.32 -26.27
N GLU A 98 31.97 7.79 -27.10
CA GLU A 98 32.16 8.97 -27.95
C GLU A 98 31.74 10.25 -27.21
N GLN A 99 30.69 10.15 -26.40
CA GLN A 99 30.13 11.23 -25.59
C GLN A 99 30.01 10.80 -24.13
N PRO A 100 31.13 10.69 -23.38
CA PRO A 100 31.14 10.17 -22.01
C PRO A 100 30.17 10.89 -21.06
N ASP A 101 30.01 12.21 -21.23
CA ASP A 101 29.07 13.03 -20.45
C ASP A 101 27.60 12.67 -20.68
N GLU A 102 27.27 12.10 -21.84
CA GLU A 102 25.91 11.72 -22.25
C GLU A 102 25.54 10.28 -21.89
N SER A 103 26.44 9.57 -21.20
CA SER A 103 26.27 8.18 -20.78
C SER A 103 24.95 7.95 -20.04
N LYS A 104 24.25 6.88 -20.41
CA LYS A 104 22.92 6.55 -19.88
C LYS A 104 22.94 6.29 -18.38
N ILE A 105 24.01 5.70 -17.85
CA ILE A 105 24.16 5.47 -16.40
C ILE A 105 24.20 6.78 -15.60
N LEU A 106 24.83 7.82 -16.14
CA LEU A 106 24.86 9.15 -15.53
C LEU A 106 23.46 9.77 -15.49
N LYS A 107 22.73 9.67 -16.61
CA LYS A 107 21.33 10.08 -16.70
C LYS A 107 20.43 9.34 -15.73
N PHE A 108 20.70 8.06 -15.45
CA PHE A 108 19.96 7.27 -14.47
C PHE A 108 20.24 7.72 -13.04
N ILE A 109 21.51 7.89 -12.66
CA ILE A 109 21.90 8.37 -11.33
C ILE A 109 21.26 9.73 -11.06
N GLN A 110 21.28 10.65 -12.02
CA GLN A 110 20.71 12.00 -11.87
C GLN A 110 19.17 12.05 -11.76
N ARG A 111 18.43 10.97 -12.00
CA ARG A 111 16.97 11.01 -11.92
C ARG A 111 16.50 11.34 -10.52
N THR A 112 15.64 12.34 -10.41
CA THR A 112 15.03 12.76 -9.14
C THR A 112 13.54 12.43 -9.13
N PRO A 113 13.01 11.88 -8.02
CA PRO A 113 11.57 11.87 -7.79
C PRO A 113 11.06 13.32 -7.54
N PRO A 114 9.73 13.57 -7.62
CA PRO A 114 9.15 14.89 -7.35
C PRO A 114 9.47 15.43 -5.94
N GLN A 115 9.67 14.54 -4.98
CA GLN A 115 10.07 14.87 -3.61
C GLN A 115 11.33 14.06 -3.26
N SER A 116 12.43 14.76 -3.03
CA SER A 116 13.73 14.19 -2.64
C SER A 116 14.22 14.87 -1.36
N SER A 117 14.81 14.11 -0.43
CA SER A 117 15.46 14.68 0.75
C SER A 117 16.81 15.30 0.37
N LEU A 118 17.33 16.20 1.22
CA LEU A 118 18.67 16.78 1.04
C LEU A 118 19.77 15.71 1.10
N ILE A 119 19.63 14.73 2.01
CA ILE A 119 20.58 13.61 2.13
C ILE A 119 20.60 12.81 0.83
N ASN A 120 19.43 12.50 0.27
CA ASN A 120 19.34 11.79 -0.98
C ASN A 120 19.93 12.57 -2.15
N GLN A 121 19.70 13.89 -2.18
CA GLN A 121 20.32 14.76 -3.18
C GLN A 121 21.85 14.70 -3.08
N GLN A 122 22.41 14.80 -1.87
CA GLN A 122 23.85 14.68 -1.66
C GLN A 122 24.38 13.32 -2.11
N VAL A 123 23.73 12.21 -1.73
CA VAL A 123 24.13 10.86 -2.19
C VAL A 123 24.15 10.79 -3.72
N ARG A 124 23.10 11.29 -4.37
CA ARG A 124 23.00 11.32 -5.84
C ARG A 124 24.11 12.13 -6.49
N GLU A 125 24.41 13.32 -5.96
CA GLU A 125 25.50 14.17 -6.44
C GLU A 125 26.85 13.45 -6.29
N GLN A 126 27.09 12.80 -5.15
CA GLN A 126 28.33 12.05 -4.91
C GLN A 126 28.48 10.86 -5.86
N GLU A 127 27.42 10.08 -6.07
CA GLU A 127 27.38 8.97 -7.01
C GLU A 127 27.61 9.44 -8.45
N TYR A 128 26.94 10.53 -8.85
CA TYR A 128 27.09 11.11 -10.18
C TYR A 128 28.54 11.57 -10.41
N GLU A 129 29.10 12.36 -9.50
CA GLU A 129 30.46 12.87 -9.61
C GLU A 129 31.51 11.75 -9.61
N ALA A 130 31.24 10.64 -8.90
CA ALA A 130 32.11 9.47 -8.90
C ALA A 130 32.11 8.77 -10.26
N PHE A 131 30.92 8.46 -10.78
CA PHE A 131 30.76 7.82 -12.08
C PHE A 131 31.24 8.71 -13.22
N HIS A 132 30.90 10.00 -13.21
CA HIS A 132 31.29 10.95 -14.24
C HIS A 132 32.80 11.06 -14.36
N ALA A 133 33.50 11.36 -13.25
CA ALA A 133 34.95 11.49 -13.25
C ALA A 133 35.65 10.18 -13.66
N TRP A 134 35.13 9.04 -13.23
CA TRP A 134 35.67 7.73 -13.61
C TRP A 134 35.47 7.43 -15.10
N ILE A 135 34.26 7.64 -15.64
CA ILE A 135 33.94 7.37 -17.05
C ILE A 135 34.82 8.23 -17.97
N VAL A 136 34.94 9.53 -17.69
CA VAL A 136 35.78 10.45 -18.48
C VAL A 136 37.23 9.99 -18.48
N ALA A 137 37.77 9.58 -17.32
CA ALA A 137 39.14 9.08 -17.23
C ALA A 137 39.31 7.70 -17.92
N ALA A 138 38.29 6.83 -17.84
CA ALA A 138 38.34 5.48 -18.38
C ALA A 138 38.28 5.44 -19.91
N VAL A 139 37.47 6.31 -20.53
CA VAL A 139 37.38 6.42 -22.00
C VAL A 139 38.71 6.87 -22.62
N ALA A 140 39.57 7.56 -21.88
CA ALA A 140 40.90 7.95 -22.33
C ALA A 140 41.94 6.81 -22.33
N GLN A 141 41.58 5.60 -21.84
CA GLN A 141 42.49 4.45 -21.69
C GLN A 141 42.26 3.39 -22.79
N PRO A 142 43.20 3.23 -23.75
CA PRO A 142 43.05 2.26 -24.84
C PRO A 142 42.86 0.80 -24.37
N GLU A 143 43.45 0.43 -23.24
CA GLU A 143 43.30 -0.89 -22.62
C GLU A 143 41.89 -1.17 -22.11
N LEU A 144 41.13 -0.14 -21.72
CA LEU A 144 39.73 -0.29 -21.29
C LEU A 144 38.78 -0.32 -22.48
N LEU A 145 39.05 0.47 -23.51
CA LEU A 145 38.30 0.46 -24.76
C LEU A 145 38.41 -0.88 -25.51
N SER A 146 39.52 -1.61 -25.31
CA SER A 146 39.73 -2.93 -25.92
C SER A 146 39.36 -4.11 -25.01
N ALA A 147 38.91 -3.84 -23.78
CA ALA A 147 38.52 -4.88 -22.84
C ALA A 147 37.22 -5.58 -23.28
N ALA A 148 37.18 -6.91 -23.17
CA ALA A 148 35.99 -7.69 -23.47
C ALA A 148 35.05 -7.71 -22.26
N ALA A 149 33.75 -7.53 -22.52
CA ALA A 149 32.71 -7.81 -21.55
C ALA A 149 32.63 -9.31 -21.27
N ASP A 150 32.13 -9.67 -20.10
CA ASP A 150 31.77 -11.05 -19.81
C ASP A 150 30.35 -11.36 -20.30
N ASP A 151 29.97 -12.64 -20.32
CA ASP A 151 28.66 -13.06 -20.79
C ASP A 151 27.53 -12.77 -19.78
N GLN A 152 27.83 -12.23 -18.58
CA GLN A 152 26.85 -11.98 -17.54
C GLN A 152 26.27 -10.56 -17.64
N PRO A 153 24.94 -10.41 -17.76
CA PRO A 153 24.30 -9.10 -17.80
C PRO A 153 24.68 -8.21 -16.61
N ILE A 154 24.98 -6.95 -16.88
CA ILE A 154 25.21 -5.92 -15.85
C ILE A 154 23.90 -5.18 -15.52
N GLY A 155 23.72 -4.81 -14.25
CA GLY A 155 22.50 -4.22 -13.72
C GLY A 155 21.59 -5.23 -13.00
N PRO A 156 20.36 -4.81 -12.67
CA PRO A 156 19.37 -5.63 -11.97
C PRO A 156 19.09 -6.95 -12.70
N GLN A 157 19.06 -8.04 -11.93
CA GLN A 157 18.83 -9.40 -12.47
C GLN A 157 17.37 -9.84 -12.41
N LEU A 158 16.51 -9.03 -11.77
CA LEU A 158 15.09 -9.33 -11.67
C LEU A 158 14.35 -9.04 -12.99
N PRO A 159 13.26 -9.76 -13.28
CA PRO A 159 12.39 -9.42 -14.40
C PRO A 159 11.91 -7.97 -14.34
N VAL A 160 11.73 -7.37 -15.51
CA VAL A 160 11.32 -5.95 -15.61
C VAL A 160 9.96 -5.69 -14.97
N GLU A 161 9.07 -6.68 -14.97
CA GLU A 161 7.76 -6.64 -14.32
C GLU A 161 7.91 -6.50 -12.81
N VAL A 162 8.82 -7.24 -12.19
CA VAL A 162 9.10 -7.17 -10.74
C VAL A 162 9.70 -5.80 -10.38
N ILE A 163 10.66 -5.33 -11.18
CA ILE A 163 11.29 -4.01 -11.00
C ILE A 163 10.25 -2.88 -11.11
N ARG A 164 9.31 -3.00 -12.06
CA ARG A 164 8.23 -2.03 -12.25
C ARG A 164 7.22 -2.07 -11.10
N HIS A 165 6.84 -3.26 -10.63
CA HIS A 165 5.91 -3.42 -9.51
C HIS A 165 6.42 -2.73 -8.24
N ALA A 166 7.72 -2.90 -7.95
CA ALA A 166 8.36 -2.27 -6.79
C ALA A 166 8.67 -0.77 -6.98
N ARG A 167 8.23 -0.13 -8.07
CA ARG A 167 8.50 1.29 -8.34
C ARG A 167 7.49 2.17 -7.58
N ARG A 168 7.94 3.28 -6.99
CA ARG A 168 7.12 4.10 -6.07
C ARG A 168 5.80 4.58 -6.67
N ASP A 169 5.76 4.88 -7.96
CA ASP A 169 4.52 5.26 -8.64
C ASP A 169 3.51 4.11 -8.75
N GLN A 170 3.97 2.87 -8.91
CA GLN A 170 3.09 1.69 -8.88
C GLN A 170 2.60 1.41 -7.46
N VAL A 171 3.47 1.60 -6.46
CA VAL A 171 3.06 1.55 -5.04
C VAL A 171 2.01 2.61 -4.74
N LEU A 172 2.19 3.85 -5.21
CA LEU A 172 1.20 4.91 -5.07
C LEU A 172 -0.12 4.55 -5.77
N ALA A 173 -0.07 4.01 -6.99
CA ALA A 173 -1.28 3.57 -7.69
C ALA A 173 -2.02 2.48 -6.90
N SER A 174 -1.30 1.50 -6.34
CA SER A 174 -1.87 0.47 -5.47
C SER A 174 -2.45 1.06 -4.18
N PHE A 175 -1.79 2.04 -3.57
CA PHE A 175 -2.30 2.77 -2.41
C PHE A 175 -3.60 3.50 -2.74
N VAL A 176 -3.67 4.14 -3.90
CA VAL A 176 -4.87 4.86 -4.36
C VAL A 176 -6.04 3.88 -4.53
N ASP A 177 -5.82 2.77 -5.23
CA ASP A 177 -6.87 1.77 -5.50
C ASP A 177 -7.42 1.12 -4.22
N ASN A 178 -6.56 0.91 -3.21
CA ASN A 178 -6.90 0.05 -2.06
C ASN A 178 -7.11 0.79 -0.72
N ILE A 179 -6.44 1.92 -0.48
CA ILE A 179 -6.54 2.65 0.79
C ILE A 179 -7.25 3.98 0.57
N TRP A 180 -6.83 4.75 -0.44
CA TRP A 180 -7.31 6.11 -0.65
C TRP A 180 -8.79 6.18 -0.96
N THR A 181 -9.33 5.21 -1.70
CA THR A 181 -10.77 5.09 -2.00
C THR A 181 -11.65 5.03 -0.74
N GLU A 182 -11.11 4.57 0.38
CA GLU A 182 -11.80 4.39 1.66
C GLU A 182 -11.45 5.48 2.70
N VAL A 183 -10.58 6.43 2.34
CA VAL A 183 -10.00 7.44 3.26
C VAL A 183 -11.05 8.30 3.95
N GLY A 184 -12.23 8.47 3.33
CA GLY A 184 -13.36 9.21 3.89
C GLY A 184 -13.80 8.72 5.28
N ARG A 185 -13.63 7.42 5.57
CA ARG A 185 -13.94 6.81 6.88
C ARG A 185 -13.04 7.30 8.01
N CYS A 186 -11.84 7.72 7.66
CA CYS A 186 -10.75 8.04 8.58
C CYS A 186 -10.51 9.56 8.66
N ALA A 187 -10.70 10.27 7.54
CA ALA A 187 -10.37 11.68 7.35
C ALA A 187 -10.98 12.62 8.39
N ALA A 188 -12.18 12.34 8.90
CA ALA A 188 -12.81 13.19 9.91
C ALA A 188 -12.01 13.25 11.23
N CYS A 189 -11.24 12.22 11.56
CA CYS A 189 -10.43 12.15 12.79
C CYS A 189 -8.93 12.28 12.54
N HIS A 190 -8.48 12.02 11.30
CA HIS A 190 -7.06 11.92 10.97
C HIS A 190 -6.55 12.97 9.99
N SER A 191 -7.42 13.89 9.52
CA SER A 191 -7.00 15.03 8.71
C SER A 191 -6.87 16.29 9.55
N PRO A 192 -5.73 17.03 9.45
CA PRO A 192 -5.55 18.32 10.15
C PRO A 192 -6.64 19.35 9.80
N ASP A 193 -7.29 19.21 8.64
CA ASP A 193 -8.38 20.08 8.21
C ASP A 193 -9.66 19.87 9.04
N ARG A 194 -9.81 18.71 9.69
CA ARG A 194 -11.08 18.27 10.32
C ARG A 194 -10.95 17.80 11.77
N ASN A 195 -9.74 17.59 12.28
CA ASN A 195 -9.51 16.83 13.50
C ASN A 195 -9.05 17.66 14.71
N GLN A 196 -9.33 18.97 14.74
CA GLN A 196 -8.79 19.87 15.78
C GLN A 196 -9.09 19.39 17.21
N LYS A 197 -10.25 18.76 17.43
CA LYS A 197 -10.58 18.11 18.70
C LYS A 197 -9.64 16.95 19.04
N GLN A 198 -9.36 16.07 18.07
CA GLN A 198 -8.50 14.91 18.28
C GLN A 198 -7.06 15.31 18.54
N VAL A 199 -6.58 16.35 17.86
CA VAL A 199 -5.24 16.91 18.10
C VAL A 199 -5.15 17.49 19.51
N ALA A 200 -6.18 18.19 19.99
CA ALA A 200 -6.18 18.72 21.35
C ALA A 200 -6.15 17.63 22.44
N GLU A 201 -6.77 16.47 22.19
CA GLU A 201 -6.85 15.36 23.15
C GLU A 201 -5.66 14.40 23.04
N HIS A 202 -5.10 14.23 21.85
CA HIS A 202 -4.15 13.15 21.57
C HIS A 202 -2.83 13.60 20.95
N GLY A 203 -2.69 14.86 20.53
CA GLY A 203 -1.49 15.40 19.87
C GLY A 203 -1.51 15.27 18.34
N GLU A 204 -0.54 15.91 17.67
CA GLU A 204 -0.49 16.03 16.21
C GLU A 204 -0.26 14.69 15.46
N GLN A 205 0.25 13.67 16.14
CA GLN A 205 0.52 12.35 15.54
C GLN A 205 -0.75 11.62 15.08
N VAL A 206 -1.94 12.10 15.47
CA VAL A 206 -3.20 11.60 14.91
C VAL A 206 -3.47 12.12 13.49
N SER A 207 -2.75 13.14 13.02
CA SER A 207 -2.97 13.85 11.76
C SER A 207 -2.13 13.30 10.62
N TRP A 208 -2.46 12.11 10.12
CA TRP A 208 -1.71 11.45 9.05
C TRP A 208 -2.36 11.51 7.66
N ILE A 209 -3.57 12.06 7.53
CA ILE A 209 -4.28 12.18 6.24
C ILE A 209 -4.20 13.60 5.71
N ARG A 210 -3.53 13.78 4.56
CA ARG A 210 -3.52 15.04 3.81
C ARG A 210 -4.56 14.99 2.70
N LEU A 211 -5.65 15.75 2.85
CA LEU A 211 -6.74 15.73 1.88
C LEU A 211 -6.25 16.18 0.50
N ASN A 212 -6.74 15.50 -0.54
CA ASN A 212 -6.39 15.75 -1.95
C ASN A 212 -4.92 15.45 -2.31
N ASP A 213 -4.15 14.84 -1.42
CA ASP A 213 -2.75 14.48 -1.67
C ASP A 213 -2.49 13.02 -1.20
N PRO A 214 -2.80 12.02 -2.07
CA PRO A 214 -2.58 10.62 -1.73
C PRO A 214 -1.10 10.29 -1.54
N GLN A 215 -0.18 10.95 -2.26
CA GLN A 215 1.25 10.74 -2.11
C GLN A 215 1.71 11.19 -0.73
N ALA A 216 1.39 12.41 -0.32
CA ALA A 216 1.81 12.89 0.98
C ALA A 216 1.11 12.17 2.15
N THR A 217 -0.09 11.62 1.92
CA THR A 217 -0.73 10.71 2.89
C THR A 217 0.02 9.39 3.01
N LEU A 218 0.40 8.76 1.89
CA LEU A 218 1.21 7.55 1.88
C LEU A 218 2.55 7.80 2.60
N ASP A 219 3.26 8.86 2.26
CA ASP A 219 4.57 9.17 2.85
C ASP A 219 4.47 9.38 4.37
N HIS A 220 3.45 10.12 4.83
CA HIS A 220 3.24 10.32 6.27
C HIS A 220 2.84 9.02 6.97
N MET A 221 1.98 8.20 6.35
CA MET A 221 1.56 6.90 6.89
C MET A 221 2.76 5.96 7.09
N LEU A 222 3.69 5.96 6.14
CA LEU A 222 4.93 5.18 6.22
C LEU A 222 5.87 5.76 7.30
N ALA A 223 6.05 7.08 7.35
CA ALA A 223 6.88 7.74 8.35
C ALA A 223 6.36 7.56 9.79
N ALA A 224 5.06 7.36 9.95
CA ALA A 224 4.40 7.11 11.24
C ALA A 224 4.33 5.62 11.60
N ASP A 225 5.01 4.74 10.86
CA ASP A 225 5.05 3.28 11.08
C ASP A 225 3.65 2.64 11.20
N LEU A 226 2.67 3.13 10.44
CA LEU A 226 1.31 2.60 10.47
C LEU A 226 1.21 1.22 9.80
N ILE A 227 2.22 0.83 9.01
CA ILE A 227 2.37 -0.47 8.36
C ILE A 227 3.53 -1.21 8.98
N ASN A 228 3.25 -2.40 9.50
CA ASN A 228 4.28 -3.30 10.02
C ASN A 228 4.72 -4.26 8.90
N VAL A 229 5.88 -3.99 8.31
CA VAL A 229 6.42 -4.81 7.19
C VAL A 229 6.78 -6.24 7.63
N ALA A 230 7.18 -6.43 8.89
CA ALA A 230 7.56 -7.75 9.39
C ALA A 230 6.34 -8.62 9.75
N ASP A 231 5.24 -7.98 10.15
CA ASP A 231 3.99 -8.65 10.53
C ASP A 231 2.80 -7.79 10.04
N PRO A 232 2.41 -7.93 8.76
CA PRO A 232 1.38 -7.11 8.12
C PRO A 232 0.06 -7.03 8.89
N GLU A 233 -0.35 -8.11 9.56
CA GLU A 233 -1.58 -8.20 10.34
C GLU A 233 -1.53 -7.35 11.63
N LYS A 234 -0.31 -7.01 12.08
CA LYS A 234 -0.07 -6.10 13.20
C LYS A 234 0.07 -4.64 12.81
N SER A 235 -0.19 -4.30 11.55
CA SER A 235 -0.23 -2.90 11.11
C SER A 235 -1.32 -2.13 11.86
N LEU A 236 -0.97 -0.97 12.44
CA LEU A 236 -1.94 -0.12 13.13
C LEU A 236 -3.03 0.39 12.18
N LEU A 237 -2.71 0.53 10.89
CA LEU A 237 -3.66 0.83 9.82
C LEU A 237 -4.79 -0.22 9.71
N LEU A 238 -4.54 -1.45 10.16
CA LEU A 238 -5.50 -2.55 10.16
C LEU A 238 -6.14 -2.75 11.53
N GLN A 239 -5.34 -2.80 12.60
CA GLN A 239 -5.81 -3.20 13.93
C GLN A 239 -6.71 -2.15 14.60
N LYS A 240 -6.42 -0.86 14.42
CA LYS A 240 -7.23 0.22 15.00
C LYS A 240 -8.66 0.25 14.41
N PRO A 241 -8.85 0.35 13.08
CA PRO A 241 -10.19 0.41 12.53
C PRO A 241 -11.01 -0.88 12.73
N THR A 242 -10.35 -2.02 12.98
CA THR A 242 -11.02 -3.30 13.32
C THR A 242 -11.31 -3.49 14.81
N LEU A 243 -10.83 -2.60 15.69
CA LEU A 243 -10.86 -2.74 17.15
C LEU A 243 -10.12 -3.96 17.70
N LEU A 244 -9.14 -4.51 16.95
CA LEU A 244 -8.20 -5.49 17.51
C LEU A 244 -7.27 -4.85 18.55
N VAL A 245 -7.08 -3.54 18.45
CA VAL A 245 -6.49 -2.68 19.49
C VAL A 245 -7.38 -1.47 19.73
N GLU A 246 -7.17 -0.76 20.84
CA GLU A 246 -7.97 0.41 21.18
C GLU A 246 -7.93 1.47 20.07
N HIS A 247 -9.12 1.92 19.67
CA HIS A 247 -9.29 3.04 18.76
C HIS A 247 -10.42 3.94 19.25
N GLY A 248 -10.07 5.16 19.69
CA GLY A 248 -11.04 6.15 20.14
C GLY A 248 -12.10 6.55 19.08
N GLY A 249 -11.85 6.25 17.79
CA GLY A 249 -12.81 6.45 16.70
C GLY A 249 -13.87 5.35 16.57
N GLY A 250 -13.77 4.28 17.36
CA GLY A 250 -14.61 3.08 17.25
C GLY A 250 -14.30 2.24 16.00
N GLN A 251 -15.06 1.16 15.82
CA GLN A 251 -14.89 0.27 14.67
C GLN A 251 -15.29 0.97 13.36
N LYS A 252 -14.38 0.94 12.38
CA LYS A 252 -14.59 1.48 11.02
C LYS A 252 -14.59 0.39 9.95
N VAL A 253 -13.95 -0.74 10.25
CA VAL A 253 -13.71 -1.86 9.35
C VAL A 253 -14.00 -3.15 10.12
N VAL A 254 -14.54 -4.14 9.44
CA VAL A 254 -14.83 -5.47 9.96
C VAL A 254 -13.94 -6.46 9.22
N VAL A 255 -13.32 -7.40 9.93
CA VAL A 255 -12.54 -8.45 9.27
C VAL A 255 -13.42 -9.17 8.24
N GLY A 256 -12.90 -9.32 7.03
CA GLY A 256 -13.61 -9.95 5.91
C GLY A 256 -14.52 -9.02 5.09
N ASP A 257 -14.79 -7.81 5.57
CA ASP A 257 -15.45 -6.80 4.75
C ASP A 257 -14.54 -6.32 3.60
N ARG A 258 -15.15 -5.62 2.66
CA ARG A 258 -14.51 -5.11 1.46
C ARG A 258 -13.32 -4.19 1.79
N THR A 259 -13.48 -3.27 2.73
CA THR A 259 -12.42 -2.32 3.11
C THR A 259 -11.23 -3.07 3.74
N TYR A 260 -11.48 -4.07 4.60
CA TYR A 260 -10.47 -4.93 5.18
C TYR A 260 -9.68 -5.66 4.10
N LYS A 261 -10.38 -6.27 3.13
CA LYS A 261 -9.76 -6.97 1.98
C LYS A 261 -8.87 -6.03 1.16
N GLN A 262 -9.32 -4.81 0.89
CA GLN A 262 -8.50 -3.82 0.17
C GLN A 262 -7.27 -3.41 0.99
N PHE A 263 -7.44 -3.15 2.29
CA PHE A 263 -6.32 -2.79 3.16
C PHE A 263 -5.28 -3.90 3.21
N ARG A 264 -5.72 -5.15 3.38
CA ARG A 264 -4.84 -6.34 3.32
C ARG A 264 -4.10 -6.44 2.00
N ARG A 265 -4.77 -6.25 0.86
CA ARG A 265 -4.12 -6.28 -0.46
C ARG A 265 -2.94 -5.30 -0.55
N PHE A 266 -3.13 -4.06 -0.10
CA PHE A 266 -2.04 -3.08 -0.12
C PHE A 266 -0.94 -3.38 0.90
N ILE A 267 -1.32 -3.64 2.16
CA ILE A 267 -0.37 -3.83 3.26
C ILE A 267 0.50 -5.08 3.01
N ASP A 268 -0.11 -6.20 2.61
CA ASP A 268 0.59 -7.47 2.38
C ASP A 268 1.53 -7.35 1.16
N ASP A 269 1.09 -6.70 0.08
CA ASP A 269 1.92 -6.45 -1.11
C ASP A 269 3.07 -5.49 -0.82
N TYR A 270 2.81 -4.37 -0.13
CA TYR A 270 3.83 -3.40 0.28
C TYR A 270 4.90 -4.03 1.17
N ALA A 271 4.49 -4.84 2.14
CA ALA A 271 5.40 -5.56 3.01
C ALA A 271 6.29 -6.52 2.22
N ARG A 272 5.68 -7.30 1.30
CA ARG A 272 6.42 -8.25 0.46
C ARG A 272 7.37 -7.57 -0.52
N MET A 273 6.98 -6.44 -1.12
CA MET A 273 7.86 -5.62 -1.96
C MET A 273 9.06 -5.11 -1.17
N THR A 274 8.81 -4.50 0.00
CA THR A 274 9.87 -3.96 0.87
C THR A 274 10.85 -5.04 1.31
N ALA A 275 10.37 -6.27 1.53
CA ALA A 275 11.21 -7.42 1.86
C ALA A 275 11.92 -8.06 0.64
N GLY A 276 11.72 -7.56 -0.58
CA GLY A 276 12.27 -8.16 -1.81
C GLY A 276 11.70 -9.53 -2.13
N GLY A 277 10.46 -9.82 -1.71
CA GLY A 277 9.84 -11.15 -1.76
C GLY A 277 9.29 -11.60 -3.11
N TYR A 278 9.60 -10.88 -4.19
CA TYR A 278 9.22 -11.22 -5.57
C TYR A 278 10.46 -11.50 -6.41
N ALA A 279 10.56 -12.70 -6.96
CA ALA A 279 11.62 -13.12 -7.88
C ALA A 279 11.14 -13.18 -9.33
N THR A 280 9.86 -13.46 -9.55
CA THR A 280 9.27 -13.67 -10.88
C THR A 280 7.93 -12.95 -11.02
N ALA A 281 7.52 -12.67 -12.26
CA ALA A 281 6.31 -11.90 -12.54
C ALA A 281 5.00 -12.58 -12.09
N ASP A 282 4.96 -13.92 -12.12
CA ASP A 282 3.85 -14.77 -11.66
C ASP A 282 3.65 -14.75 -10.14
N GLN A 283 4.63 -14.27 -9.38
CA GLN A 283 4.49 -14.09 -7.93
C GLN A 283 3.81 -12.77 -7.55
N ILE A 284 3.74 -11.81 -8.49
CA ILE A 284 3.13 -10.50 -8.27
C ILE A 284 1.61 -10.70 -8.11
N PRO A 285 0.98 -10.13 -7.07
CA PRO A 285 -0.46 -10.21 -6.91
C PRO A 285 -1.17 -9.62 -8.14
N PRO A 286 -2.15 -10.32 -8.72
CA PRO A 286 -2.91 -9.74 -9.81
C PRO A 286 -3.68 -8.50 -9.31
N PRO A 287 -3.92 -7.51 -10.18
CA PRO A 287 -4.80 -6.41 -9.84
C PRO A 287 -6.20 -6.94 -9.50
N ALA A 288 -6.96 -6.16 -8.73
CA ALA A 288 -8.35 -6.49 -8.43
C ALA A 288 -9.16 -6.59 -9.73
N ASP A 289 -9.97 -7.64 -9.90
CA ASP A 289 -10.89 -7.74 -11.04
C ASP A 289 -11.98 -6.65 -11.01
N GLU A 290 -12.22 -6.05 -9.85
CA GLU A 290 -13.20 -4.99 -9.64
C GLU A 290 -12.52 -3.68 -9.21
N VAL A 291 -12.98 -2.56 -9.75
CA VAL A 291 -12.69 -1.20 -9.26
C VAL A 291 -13.88 -0.64 -8.51
N SER A 292 -13.64 0.27 -7.57
CA SER A 292 -14.70 0.82 -6.72
C SER A 292 -14.49 2.28 -6.36
N VAL A 293 -15.61 2.97 -6.11
CA VAL A 293 -15.62 4.31 -5.53
C VAL A 293 -16.67 4.38 -4.43
N VAL A 294 -16.26 4.80 -3.23
CA VAL A 294 -17.18 5.04 -2.12
C VAL A 294 -18.04 6.27 -2.43
N THR A 295 -19.35 6.18 -2.20
CA THR A 295 -20.28 7.28 -2.44
C THR A 295 -20.96 7.77 -1.18
N ASP A 296 -21.56 8.95 -1.26
CA ASP A 296 -22.49 9.46 -0.24
C ASP A 296 -23.91 8.89 -0.40
N ILE A 297 -24.14 7.84 -1.19
CA ILE A 297 -25.45 7.22 -1.35
C ILE A 297 -25.63 6.21 -0.22
N TRP A 298 -26.68 6.39 0.60
CA TRP A 298 -26.94 5.51 1.74
C TRP A 298 -28.12 4.58 1.46
N LEU A 299 -27.93 3.30 1.78
CA LEU A 299 -28.98 2.28 1.78
C LEU A 299 -29.30 1.88 3.21
N LYS A 300 -30.59 1.70 3.50
CA LYS A 300 -31.11 1.24 4.78
C LYS A 300 -32.09 0.09 4.58
N LEU A 301 -31.77 -1.06 5.15
CA LEU A 301 -32.65 -2.22 5.27
C LEU A 301 -33.36 -2.19 6.63
N THR A 302 -34.69 -2.20 6.64
CA THR A 302 -35.49 -2.35 7.87
C THR A 302 -36.01 -3.78 8.02
N ASP A 303 -36.36 -4.17 9.24
CA ASP A 303 -36.86 -5.51 9.56
C ASP A 303 -35.87 -6.63 9.23
N VAL A 304 -34.57 -6.35 9.33
CA VAL A 304 -33.53 -7.37 9.24
C VAL A 304 -33.69 -8.33 10.43
N PRO A 305 -33.70 -9.66 10.22
CA PRO A 305 -33.81 -10.63 11.30
C PRO A 305 -32.79 -10.40 12.41
N ALA A 306 -33.27 -10.39 13.66
CA ALA A 306 -32.41 -10.14 14.82
C ALA A 306 -31.40 -11.26 15.07
N GLU A 307 -31.62 -12.45 14.50
CA GLU A 307 -30.66 -13.56 14.54
C GLU A 307 -29.36 -13.27 13.79
N TYR A 308 -29.38 -12.31 12.85
CA TYR A 308 -28.18 -11.87 12.14
C TYR A 308 -27.37 -10.81 12.91
N ASP A 309 -27.70 -10.51 14.17
CA ASP A 309 -26.97 -9.51 14.96
C ASP A 309 -25.46 -9.76 14.96
N GLN A 310 -24.67 -8.70 14.74
CA GLN A 310 -23.20 -8.76 14.63
C GLN A 310 -22.65 -9.65 13.51
N GLN A 311 -23.50 -10.20 12.63
CA GLN A 311 -23.04 -10.87 11.42
C GLN A 311 -22.78 -9.85 10.31
N LEU A 312 -21.78 -10.11 9.47
CA LEU A 312 -21.47 -9.29 8.31
C LEU A 312 -22.53 -9.55 7.23
N LEU A 313 -23.29 -8.50 6.89
CA LEU A 313 -24.29 -8.52 5.82
C LEU A 313 -23.77 -7.68 4.66
N GLN A 314 -23.79 -8.27 3.47
CA GLN A 314 -23.45 -7.64 2.19
C GLN A 314 -24.72 -7.44 1.36
N VAL A 315 -24.82 -6.29 0.70
CA VAL A 315 -25.87 -5.98 -0.26
C VAL A 315 -25.24 -5.65 -1.61
N ASP A 316 -25.68 -6.36 -2.65
CA ASP A 316 -25.24 -6.18 -4.03
C ASP A 316 -26.39 -5.70 -4.91
N LEU A 317 -26.15 -4.66 -5.71
CA LEU A 317 -27.16 -4.05 -6.57
C LEU A 317 -26.94 -4.35 -8.05
N TYR A 318 -27.99 -4.87 -8.67
CA TYR A 318 -28.05 -5.21 -10.09
C TYR A 318 -29.13 -4.37 -10.79
N PRO A 319 -28.79 -3.51 -11.76
CA PRO A 319 -29.77 -2.70 -12.47
C PRO A 319 -30.70 -3.57 -13.32
N ALA A 320 -31.91 -3.10 -13.59
CA ALA A 320 -32.78 -3.70 -14.59
C ALA A 320 -32.11 -3.71 -15.98
N SER A 321 -32.24 -4.82 -16.70
CA SER A 321 -31.69 -5.00 -18.04
C SER A 321 -32.67 -5.79 -18.90
N GLY A 322 -33.23 -5.15 -19.94
CA GLY A 322 -34.32 -5.73 -20.72
C GLY A 322 -35.52 -6.09 -19.83
N ASP A 323 -35.98 -7.34 -19.95
CA ASP A 323 -37.08 -7.90 -19.15
C ASP A 323 -36.62 -8.49 -17.80
N GLY A 324 -35.32 -8.41 -17.48
CA GLY A 324 -34.74 -9.01 -16.28
C GLY A 324 -33.77 -8.10 -15.55
N TRP A 325 -32.78 -8.72 -14.90
CA TRP A 325 -31.75 -8.05 -14.14
C TRP A 325 -30.40 -8.22 -14.83
N SER A 326 -29.55 -7.21 -14.73
CA SER A 326 -28.15 -7.33 -15.11
C SER A 326 -27.49 -8.48 -14.35
N THR A 327 -26.60 -9.21 -15.02
CA THR A 327 -25.69 -10.17 -14.38
C THR A 327 -24.50 -9.48 -13.72
N GLU A 328 -24.22 -8.23 -14.12
CA GLU A 328 -23.16 -7.41 -13.54
C GLU A 328 -23.70 -6.57 -12.39
N ARG A 329 -23.05 -6.68 -11.24
CA ARG A 329 -23.26 -5.82 -10.06
C ARG A 329 -22.60 -4.46 -10.30
N ILE A 330 -23.32 -3.38 -10.03
CA ILE A 330 -22.78 -2.01 -10.22
C ILE A 330 -22.61 -1.23 -8.91
N ALA A 331 -23.10 -1.78 -7.80
CA ALA A 331 -22.83 -1.24 -6.47
C ALA A 331 -22.89 -2.33 -5.41
N THR A 332 -22.12 -2.14 -4.34
CA THR A 332 -22.09 -3.03 -3.19
C THR A 332 -21.91 -2.26 -1.89
N SER A 333 -22.24 -2.90 -0.78
CA SER A 333 -21.85 -2.45 0.55
C SER A 333 -21.97 -3.60 1.54
N ASP A 334 -21.09 -3.60 2.53
CA ASP A 334 -21.10 -4.55 3.63
C ASP A 334 -20.93 -3.86 4.98
N ARG A 335 -21.61 -4.39 6.00
CA ARG A 335 -21.50 -3.96 7.40
C ARG A 335 -22.14 -4.97 8.35
N LEU A 336 -21.77 -4.92 9.62
CA LEU A 336 -22.48 -5.63 10.68
C LEU A 336 -23.95 -5.20 10.77
N VAL A 337 -24.82 -6.18 11.00
CA VAL A 337 -26.23 -5.95 11.32
C VAL A 337 -26.36 -5.42 12.74
N ALA A 338 -27.24 -4.42 12.92
CA ALA A 338 -27.69 -3.94 14.21
C ALA A 338 -28.98 -4.67 14.60
N GLY A 339 -28.83 -5.88 15.14
CA GLY A 339 -29.92 -6.83 15.38
C GLY A 339 -30.99 -6.34 16.36
N PRO A 340 -30.64 -5.72 17.52
CA PRO A 340 -31.63 -5.16 18.43
C PRO A 340 -32.51 -4.09 17.79
N GLN A 341 -32.01 -3.38 16.78
CA GLN A 341 -32.74 -2.38 16.00
C GLN A 341 -33.38 -2.97 14.74
N LYS A 342 -33.18 -4.26 14.45
CA LYS A 342 -33.63 -4.96 13.22
C LYS A 342 -33.24 -4.19 11.96
N LEU A 343 -32.00 -3.73 11.92
CA LEU A 343 -31.54 -2.71 11.01
C LEU A 343 -30.18 -3.05 10.41
N TRP A 344 -30.03 -2.76 9.13
CA TRP A 344 -28.73 -2.60 8.50
C TRP A 344 -28.73 -1.30 7.69
N GLN A 345 -27.64 -0.53 7.76
CA GLN A 345 -27.51 0.69 6.96
C GLN A 345 -26.05 1.09 6.75
N HIS A 346 -25.73 1.49 5.52
CA HIS A 346 -24.38 1.92 5.15
C HIS A 346 -24.36 2.69 3.82
N SER A 347 -23.24 3.33 3.52
CA SER A 347 -22.96 3.95 2.23
C SER A 347 -22.63 2.90 1.18
N LEU A 348 -23.18 3.06 -0.03
CA LEU A 348 -22.88 2.22 -1.18
C LEU A 348 -21.54 2.64 -1.80
N SER A 349 -20.78 1.64 -2.23
CA SER A 349 -19.68 1.82 -3.17
C SER A 349 -20.17 1.45 -4.57
N LEU A 350 -19.90 2.30 -5.56
CA LEU A 350 -20.07 1.89 -6.95
C LEU A 350 -18.95 0.92 -7.31
N THR A 351 -19.27 -0.06 -8.13
CA THR A 351 -18.34 -1.11 -8.55
C THR A 351 -18.41 -1.36 -10.04
N ALA A 352 -17.29 -1.78 -10.62
CA ALA A 352 -17.22 -2.13 -12.03
C ALA A 352 -16.14 -3.18 -12.27
N SER A 353 -16.34 -4.07 -13.23
CA SER A 353 -15.27 -4.93 -13.75
C SER A 353 -14.14 -4.06 -14.30
N ARG A 354 -12.90 -4.32 -13.89
CA ARG A 354 -11.72 -3.58 -14.31
C ARG A 354 -11.59 -3.65 -15.84
N GLY A 355 -11.39 -2.50 -16.47
CA GLY A 355 -11.28 -2.38 -17.94
C GLY A 355 -12.62 -2.19 -18.66
N SER A 356 -13.77 -2.31 -17.98
CA SER A 356 -15.07 -1.96 -18.58
C SER A 356 -15.18 -0.45 -18.88
N GLU A 357 -16.05 -0.06 -19.80
CA GLU A 357 -16.36 1.36 -20.06
C GLU A 357 -16.91 2.04 -18.80
N PHE A 358 -17.70 1.31 -17.99
CA PHE A 358 -18.22 1.79 -16.71
C PHE A 358 -17.10 2.08 -15.70
N ALA A 359 -16.07 1.23 -15.64
CA ALA A 359 -14.90 1.44 -14.78
C ALA A 359 -14.15 2.75 -15.10
N GLN A 360 -14.03 3.11 -16.38
CA GLN A 360 -13.29 4.30 -16.82
C GLN A 360 -13.94 5.62 -16.35
N GLN A 361 -15.24 5.58 -16.08
CA GLN A 361 -16.02 6.76 -15.69
C GLN A 361 -16.47 6.68 -14.22
N LEU A 362 -16.13 5.61 -13.49
CA LEU A 362 -16.70 5.28 -12.18
C LEU A 362 -16.56 6.41 -11.15
N ALA A 363 -15.44 7.15 -11.19
CA ALA A 363 -15.17 8.26 -10.27
C ALA A 363 -16.10 9.47 -10.48
N GLU A 364 -16.61 9.67 -11.69
CA GLU A 364 -17.51 10.78 -12.03
C GLU A 364 -18.98 10.35 -12.00
N GLN A 365 -19.21 9.03 -11.99
CA GLN A 365 -20.54 8.46 -12.04
C GLN A 365 -21.25 8.46 -10.70
N LYS A 366 -22.57 8.57 -10.77
CA LYS A 366 -23.51 8.33 -9.68
C LYS A 366 -24.31 7.09 -10.05
N LEU A 367 -24.87 6.41 -9.05
CA LEU A 367 -25.78 5.30 -9.30
C LEU A 367 -26.98 5.80 -10.13
N PRO A 368 -27.22 5.28 -11.35
CA PRO A 368 -28.28 5.78 -12.21
C PRO A 368 -29.67 5.61 -11.58
N PRO A 369 -30.59 6.58 -11.71
CA PRO A 369 -31.97 6.39 -11.29
C PRO A 369 -32.60 5.20 -12.02
N GLY A 370 -33.38 4.37 -11.31
CA GLY A 370 -34.06 3.24 -11.93
C GLY A 370 -34.43 2.12 -10.98
N LYS A 371 -34.77 0.99 -11.58
CA LYS A 371 -35.07 -0.27 -10.87
C LYS A 371 -33.80 -1.10 -10.69
N TYR A 372 -33.67 -1.69 -9.51
CA TYR A 372 -32.55 -2.52 -9.09
C TYR A 372 -33.05 -3.74 -8.34
N LEU A 373 -32.38 -4.87 -8.52
CA LEU A 373 -32.46 -6.00 -7.60
C LEU A 373 -31.34 -5.87 -6.59
N ALA A 374 -31.69 -5.78 -5.31
CA ALA A 374 -30.74 -5.92 -4.22
C ALA A 374 -30.71 -7.38 -3.78
N LYS A 375 -29.55 -8.03 -3.92
CA LYS A 375 -29.27 -9.36 -3.33
C LYS A 375 -28.60 -9.17 -1.98
N ILE A 376 -29.05 -9.92 -0.98
CA ILE A 376 -28.65 -9.75 0.43
C ILE A 376 -28.02 -11.04 0.93
N TYR A 377 -26.75 -10.97 1.29
CA TYR A 377 -25.95 -12.09 1.77
C TYR A 377 -25.55 -11.87 3.23
N VAL A 378 -25.47 -12.95 4.01
CA VAL A 378 -25.05 -12.89 5.41
C VAL A 378 -24.04 -13.99 5.70
N ASP A 379 -22.89 -13.62 6.27
CA ASP A 379 -21.87 -14.57 6.72
C ASP A 379 -22.31 -15.30 8.00
N GLN A 380 -23.24 -16.26 7.85
CA GLN A 380 -23.79 -17.01 8.97
C GLN A 380 -22.80 -18.01 9.56
N THR A 381 -21.80 -18.42 8.78
CA THR A 381 -20.81 -19.43 9.18
C THR A 381 -19.51 -18.80 9.73
N GLY A 382 -19.39 -17.48 9.65
CA GLY A 382 -18.16 -16.76 9.99
C GLY A 382 -17.01 -17.08 9.04
N LYS A 383 -17.30 -17.47 7.79
CA LYS A 383 -16.26 -17.88 6.83
C LYS A 383 -15.32 -16.72 6.50
N LEU A 384 -15.79 -15.48 6.50
CA LEU A 384 -14.95 -14.31 6.21
C LEU A 384 -14.05 -13.92 7.38
N GLN A 385 -14.40 -14.32 8.61
CA GLN A 385 -13.53 -14.18 9.78
C GLN A 385 -12.43 -15.25 9.81
N GLN A 386 -12.76 -16.46 9.34
CA GLN A 386 -11.82 -17.58 9.27
C GLN A 386 -10.85 -17.43 8.10
N ASP A 387 -11.35 -16.97 6.96
CA ASP A 387 -10.59 -16.68 5.75
C ASP A 387 -11.11 -15.37 5.13
N PHE A 388 -10.39 -14.28 5.35
CA PHE A 388 -10.77 -12.98 4.81
C PHE A 388 -10.69 -12.92 3.27
N THR A 389 -10.04 -13.89 2.61
CA THR A 389 -9.97 -13.96 1.14
C THR A 389 -11.20 -14.60 0.52
N ALA A 390 -12.00 -15.32 1.32
CA ALA A 390 -13.25 -15.91 0.89
C ALA A 390 -14.27 -14.85 0.46
N GLN A 391 -15.26 -15.28 -0.33
CA GLN A 391 -16.36 -14.45 -0.80
C GLN A 391 -17.69 -15.03 -0.33
N LEU A 392 -18.68 -14.17 -0.15
CA LEU A 392 -20.06 -14.60 -0.02
C LEU A 392 -20.57 -15.02 -1.40
N ASP A 393 -21.38 -16.06 -1.43
CA ASP A 393 -21.92 -16.67 -2.64
C ASP A 393 -23.41 -17.01 -2.45
N ASP A 394 -24.01 -17.71 -3.43
CA ASP A 394 -25.43 -18.04 -3.41
C ASP A 394 -25.84 -18.88 -2.18
N SER A 395 -24.91 -19.59 -1.53
CA SER A 395 -25.20 -20.31 -0.27
C SER A 395 -25.39 -19.39 0.93
N ASP A 396 -24.89 -18.15 0.86
CA ASP A 396 -25.06 -17.12 1.89
C ASP A 396 -26.23 -16.18 1.59
N LEU A 397 -26.90 -16.34 0.45
CA LEU A 397 -28.02 -15.50 0.03
C LEU A 397 -29.22 -15.75 0.94
N VAL A 398 -29.62 -14.72 1.69
CA VAL A 398 -30.74 -14.80 2.65
C VAL A 398 -31.97 -14.02 2.22
N GLY A 399 -31.82 -13.11 1.26
CA GLY A 399 -32.92 -12.25 0.84
C GLY A 399 -32.66 -11.53 -0.47
N GLN A 400 -33.75 -11.04 -1.06
CA GLN A 400 -33.69 -10.18 -2.23
C GLN A 400 -34.87 -9.20 -2.26
N VAL A 401 -34.62 -7.97 -2.72
CA VAL A 401 -35.65 -6.93 -2.78
C VAL A 401 -35.48 -6.06 -4.02
N GLU A 402 -36.59 -5.78 -4.71
CA GLU A 402 -36.61 -4.79 -5.78
C GLU A 402 -36.65 -3.37 -5.21
N ILE A 403 -35.79 -2.50 -5.75
CA ILE A 403 -35.65 -1.12 -5.36
C ILE A 403 -35.87 -0.24 -6.58
N ASN A 404 -36.77 0.73 -6.49
CA ASN A 404 -36.87 1.81 -7.46
C ASN A 404 -36.44 3.12 -6.79
N SER A 405 -35.30 3.67 -7.19
CA SER A 405 -34.72 4.84 -6.51
C SER A 405 -34.10 5.82 -7.49
N ARG A 406 -34.06 7.09 -7.06
CA ARG A 406 -33.25 8.15 -7.69
C ARG A 406 -31.87 8.30 -7.04
N TRP A 407 -31.57 7.46 -6.05
CA TRP A 407 -30.31 7.41 -5.31
C TRP A 407 -29.83 8.77 -4.79
N PRO A 408 -30.65 9.45 -3.95
CA PRO A 408 -30.22 10.70 -3.33
C PRO A 408 -28.98 10.49 -2.44
N ALA A 409 -28.05 11.43 -2.51
CA ALA A 409 -26.87 11.45 -1.65
C ALA A 409 -27.19 12.07 -0.28
N GLY A 410 -26.48 11.60 0.74
CA GLY A 410 -26.47 12.11 2.11
C GLY A 410 -27.18 11.20 3.12
N TYR A 411 -26.62 11.13 4.33
CA TYR A 411 -27.14 10.32 5.45
C TYR A 411 -28.61 10.62 5.77
N GLY A 412 -29.06 11.88 5.65
CA GLY A 412 -30.45 12.27 5.91
C GLY A 412 -31.45 11.85 4.84
N LYS A 413 -30.99 11.31 3.70
CA LYS A 413 -31.81 11.00 2.52
C LYS A 413 -31.71 9.54 2.10
N MET A 414 -31.39 8.63 3.01
CA MET A 414 -31.17 7.22 2.69
C MET A 414 -32.32 6.61 1.87
N THR A 415 -31.96 5.79 0.89
CA THR A 415 -32.93 4.88 0.26
C THR A 415 -33.29 3.82 1.30
N LYS A 416 -34.57 3.74 1.68
CA LYS A 416 -35.06 2.80 2.71
C LYS A 416 -35.87 1.70 2.03
N VAL A 417 -35.55 0.46 2.33
CA VAL A 417 -36.30 -0.71 1.86
C VAL A 417 -36.45 -1.72 3.00
N GLN A 418 -37.52 -2.51 2.94
CA GLN A 418 -37.75 -3.58 3.90
C GLN A 418 -36.97 -4.83 3.47
N PHE A 419 -36.30 -5.48 4.41
CA PHE A 419 -35.69 -6.79 4.20
C PHE A 419 -36.77 -7.79 3.75
N ARG A 420 -36.44 -8.60 2.75
CA ARG A 420 -37.32 -9.63 2.20
C ARG A 420 -36.55 -10.95 2.15
N PRO A 421 -36.94 -11.94 2.98
CA PRO A 421 -36.29 -13.25 2.92
C PRO A 421 -36.57 -13.91 1.57
N LEU A 422 -35.69 -14.83 1.15
CA LEU A 422 -35.98 -15.67 0.00
C LEU A 422 -37.28 -16.45 0.23
N SER A 423 -38.23 -16.36 -0.69
CA SER A 423 -39.38 -17.26 -0.73
C SER A 423 -39.01 -18.55 -1.47
N LYS A 424 -39.74 -19.63 -1.23
CA LYS A 424 -39.57 -20.90 -1.98
C LYS A 424 -39.71 -20.75 -3.50
N GLU A 425 -40.35 -19.69 -3.97
CA GLU A 425 -40.57 -19.39 -5.40
C GLU A 425 -39.42 -18.56 -6.01
N ASN A 426 -38.49 -18.08 -5.19
CA ASN A 426 -37.47 -17.09 -5.53
C ASN A 426 -36.06 -17.52 -5.08
N ALA A 427 -35.89 -18.78 -4.65
CA ALA A 427 -34.58 -19.37 -4.42
C ALA A 427 -33.92 -19.67 -5.77
N PRO A 428 -32.61 -19.44 -5.94
CA PRO A 428 -31.89 -19.65 -7.19
C PRO A 428 -31.94 -21.10 -7.69
#